data_AF-A0A8X6NLS5-F1
#
_entry.id   AF-A0A8X6NLS5-F1
#
_cell.length_a   1.000
_cell.length_b   1.000
_cell.length_c   1.000
_cell.angle_alpha   90.00
_cell.angle_beta   90.00
_cell.angle_gamma   90.00
#
_symmetry.space_group_name_H-M   'P 1'
#
loop_
_entity.id
_entity.type
_entity.pdbx_description
1 polymer ?
#
loop_
_entity_poly.entity_id
_entity_poly.type
_entity_poly.pdbx_seq_one_letter_code
_entity_poly.pdbx_strand_id
1 'polypeptide(L)'
;MMEYLNKFLIPKLKSGFEKMALEVNVTQNQIYVGIGAFFVACLVANFIKRIRSNYPPGPTGLPIVGYLPFLSENMHLDFIEFGKKYGDIFR
;
A
#
# COMPACT_ATOMS: atom_id res chain seq x y z
N MET A 1 6.40 -38.72 46.56
CA MET A 1 6.94 -38.62 45.18
C MET A 1 5.88 -38.15 44.18
N MET A 2 4.78 -38.89 43.99
CA MET A 2 3.73 -38.57 43.00
C MET A 2 3.01 -37.23 43.27
N GLU A 3 2.84 -36.85 44.53
CA GLU A 3 2.19 -35.60 44.94
C GLU A 3 2.98 -34.34 44.56
N TYR A 4 4.32 -34.40 44.62
CA TYR A 4 5.21 -33.33 44.15
C TYR A 4 5.14 -33.15 42.64
N LEU A 5 5.06 -34.26 41.91
CA LEU A 5 4.93 -34.29 40.46
C LEU A 5 3.66 -33.55 40.01
N ASN A 6 2.53 -33.86 40.63
CA ASN A 6 1.25 -33.24 40.29
C ASN A 6 1.19 -31.77 40.72
N LYS A 7 1.67 -31.44 41.93
CA LYS A 7 1.59 -30.09 42.50
C LYS A 7 2.54 -29.08 41.83
N PHE A 8 3.68 -29.54 41.29
CA PHE A 8 4.74 -28.65 40.80
C PHE A 8 5.06 -28.79 39.32
N LEU A 9 5.22 -30.02 38.81
CA LEU A 9 5.67 -30.23 37.42
C LEU A 9 4.55 -29.99 36.40
N ILE A 10 3.37 -30.54 36.64
CA ILE A 10 2.22 -30.40 35.72
C ILE A 10 1.82 -28.93 35.45
N PRO A 11 1.61 -28.07 36.49
CA PRO A 11 1.27 -26.67 36.24
C PRO A 11 2.40 -25.88 35.59
N LYS A 12 3.67 -26.17 35.94
CA LYS A 12 4.84 -25.53 35.32
C LYS A 12 4.94 -25.86 33.83
N LEU A 13 4.73 -27.12 33.47
CA LEU A 13 4.71 -27.58 32.09
C LEU A 13 3.59 -26.90 31.30
N LYS A 14 2.36 -26.91 31.84
CA LYS A 14 1.20 -26.26 31.22
C LYS A 14 1.45 -24.77 30.97
N SER A 15 2.01 -24.05 31.95
CA SER A 15 2.33 -22.63 31.81
C SER A 15 3.37 -22.33 30.71
N GLY A 16 4.32 -23.25 30.49
CA GLY A 16 5.29 -23.13 29.39
C GLY A 16 4.64 -23.35 28.02
N PHE A 17 3.76 -24.35 27.92
CA PHE A 17 2.99 -24.60 26.71
C PHE A 17 2.05 -23.45 26.35
N GLU A 18 1.34 -22.86 27.32
CA GLU A 18 0.46 -21.71 27.10
C GLU A 18 1.26 -20.49 26.59
N LYS A 19 2.46 -20.24 27.15
CA LYS A 19 3.34 -19.16 26.68
C LYS A 19 3.82 -19.39 25.25
N MET A 20 4.26 -20.61 24.92
CA MET A 20 4.66 -20.95 23.56
C MET A 20 3.48 -20.83 22.58
N ALA A 21 2.29 -21.29 22.96
CA ALA A 21 1.09 -21.17 22.14
C ALA A 21 0.69 -19.71 21.91
N LEU A 22 0.83 -18.86 22.93
CA LEU A 22 0.60 -17.42 22.79
C LEU A 22 1.60 -16.75 21.85
N GLU A 23 2.89 -17.05 21.94
CA GLU A 23 3.91 -16.51 21.02
C GLU A 23 3.64 -16.94 19.57
N VAL A 24 3.24 -18.19 19.35
CA VAL A 24 2.85 -18.68 18.02
C VAL A 24 1.60 -17.94 17.52
N ASN A 25 0.56 -17.77 18.33
CA ASN A 25 -0.65 -17.06 17.90
C ASN A 25 -0.38 -15.57 17.61
N VAL A 26 0.48 -14.91 18.40
CA VAL A 26 0.88 -13.53 18.16
C VAL A 26 1.62 -13.39 16.83
N THR A 27 2.56 -14.31 16.51
CA THR A 27 3.28 -14.28 15.23
C THR A 27 2.35 -14.55 14.04
N GLN A 28 1.40 -15.47 14.16
CA GLN A 28 0.39 -15.73 13.12
C GLN A 28 -0.47 -14.50 12.84
N ASN A 29 -0.97 -13.82 13.89
CA ASN A 29 -1.78 -12.60 13.70
C ASN A 29 -1.01 -11.48 13.01
N GLN A 30 0.28 -11.29 13.33
CA GLN A 30 1.12 -10.29 12.66
C GLN A 30 1.27 -10.59 11.16
N ILE A 31 1.43 -11.87 10.80
CA ILE A 31 1.52 -12.31 9.39
C ILE A 31 0.20 -12.02 8.65
N TYR A 32 -0.96 -12.35 9.25
CA TYR A 32 -2.26 -12.07 8.64
C TYR A 32 -2.51 -10.57 8.43
N VAL A 33 -2.13 -9.74 9.41
CA VAL A 33 -2.24 -8.27 9.28
C VAL A 33 -1.36 -7.76 8.14
N GLY A 34 -0.13 -8.26 8.02
CA GLY A 34 0.77 -7.89 6.92
C GLY A 34 0.23 -8.27 5.53
N ILE A 35 -0.28 -9.50 5.39
CA ILE A 35 -0.88 -9.99 4.14
C ILE A 35 -2.13 -9.17 3.79
N GLY A 36 -3.00 -8.91 4.77
CA GLY A 36 -4.20 -8.10 4.58
C GLY A 36 -3.88 -6.67 4.12
N ALA A 37 -2.92 -6.02 4.78
CA ALA A 37 -2.48 -4.67 4.42
C ALA A 37 -1.90 -4.64 2.99
N PHE A 38 -1.07 -5.62 2.61
CA PHE A 38 -0.52 -5.72 1.27
C PHE A 38 -1.62 -5.90 0.20
N PHE A 39 -2.59 -6.78 0.46
CA PHE A 39 -3.69 -7.02 -0.47
C PHE A 39 -4.55 -5.78 -0.66
N VAL A 40 -4.89 -5.08 0.42
CA VAL A 40 -5.62 -3.82 0.38
C VAL A 40 -4.83 -2.75 -0.39
N ALA A 41 -3.53 -2.61 -0.13
CA ALA A 41 -2.68 -1.67 -0.87
C ALA A 41 -2.64 -1.98 -2.37
N CYS A 42 -2.54 -3.24 -2.76
CA CYS A 42 -2.61 -3.67 -4.17
C CYS A 42 -3.97 -3.34 -4.80
N LEU A 43 -5.08 -3.57 -4.08
CA LEU A 43 -6.42 -3.21 -4.56
C LEU A 43 -6.56 -1.71 -4.76
N VAL A 44 -6.13 -0.91 -3.78
CA VAL A 44 -6.15 0.57 -3.87
C VAL A 44 -5.29 1.04 -5.04
N ALA A 45 -4.08 0.51 -5.22
CA ALA A 45 -3.22 0.87 -6.33
C ALA A 45 -3.85 0.53 -7.69
N ASN A 46 -4.48 -0.64 -7.81
CA ASN A 46 -5.19 -1.03 -9.03
C ASN A 46 -6.42 -0.16 -9.28
N PHE A 47 -7.14 0.24 -8.22
CA PHE A 47 -8.28 1.13 -8.32
C PHE A 47 -7.88 2.53 -8.79
N ILE A 48 -6.80 3.09 -8.22
CA ILE A 48 -6.23 4.37 -8.66
C ILE A 48 -5.77 4.29 -10.11
N LYS A 49 -5.10 3.20 -10.52
CA LYS A 49 -4.68 2.99 -11.92
C LYS A 49 -5.86 2.99 -12.88
N ARG A 50 -6.96 2.30 -12.54
CA ARG A 50 -8.18 2.27 -13.36
C ARG A 50 -8.82 3.65 -13.49
N ILE A 51 -8.94 4.38 -12.38
CA ILE A 51 -9.48 5.74 -12.39
C ILE A 51 -8.58 6.66 -13.23
N ARG A 52 -7.25 6.52 -13.12
CA ARG A 52 -6.28 7.33 -13.87
C ARG A 52 -6.39 7.15 -15.39
N SER A 53 -6.77 5.96 -15.85
CA SER A 53 -6.93 5.65 -17.28
C SER A 53 -8.08 6.41 -17.95
N ASN A 54 -9.05 6.92 -17.18
CA ASN A 54 -10.18 7.71 -17.71
C ASN A 54 -9.93 9.22 -17.68
N TYR A 55 -8.81 9.68 -17.14
CA TYR A 55 -8.47 11.11 -17.23
C TYR A 55 -7.82 11.39 -18.58
N PRO A 56 -8.08 12.57 -19.16
CA PRO A 56 -7.37 13.01 -20.34
C PRO A 56 -5.86 12.97 -20.08
N PRO A 57 -5.07 12.41 -21.00
CA PRO A 57 -3.63 12.39 -20.88
C PRO A 57 -3.09 13.83 -20.96
N GLY A 58 -1.96 14.10 -20.32
CA GLY A 58 -1.38 15.45 -20.33
C GLY A 58 0.07 15.46 -19.85
N PRO A 59 0.80 16.56 -20.10
CA PRO A 59 2.18 16.69 -19.67
C PRO A 59 2.25 16.70 -18.14
N THR A 60 3.16 15.91 -17.58
CA THR A 60 3.33 15.84 -16.12
C THR A 60 4.20 17.01 -15.66
N GLY A 61 3.61 17.92 -14.89
CA GLY A 61 4.28 19.10 -14.35
C GLY A 61 4.73 18.95 -12.89
N LEU A 62 5.40 20.00 -12.38
CA LEU A 62 5.79 20.10 -10.97
C LEU A 62 4.57 20.21 -10.05
N PRO A 63 4.66 19.76 -8.77
CA PRO A 63 3.51 19.74 -7.87
C PRO A 63 2.86 21.11 -7.59
N ILE A 64 3.64 22.20 -7.64
CA ILE A 64 3.18 23.55 -7.28
C ILE A 64 2.89 24.39 -8.53
N VAL A 65 3.81 24.41 -9.49
CA VAL A 65 3.74 25.28 -10.68
C VAL A 65 3.27 24.55 -11.93
N GLY A 66 2.96 23.25 -11.83
CA GLY A 66 2.54 22.46 -12.98
C GLY A 66 3.60 22.42 -14.08
N TYR A 67 3.16 22.43 -15.33
CA TYR A 67 4.03 22.38 -16.51
C TYR A 67 4.50 23.78 -16.99
N LEU A 68 4.00 24.85 -16.37
CA LEU A 68 4.28 26.25 -16.74
C LEU A 68 5.76 26.62 -16.92
N PRO A 69 6.72 26.22 -16.05
CA PRO A 69 8.12 26.63 -16.22
C PRO A 69 8.81 25.95 -17.42
N PHE A 70 8.17 24.97 -18.05
CA PHE A 70 8.68 24.27 -19.23
C PHE A 70 8.04 24.77 -20.54
N LEU A 71 7.13 25.74 -20.47
CA LEU A 71 6.55 26.36 -21.66
C LEU A 71 7.54 27.32 -22.29
N SER A 72 7.49 27.41 -23.62
CA SER A 72 8.24 28.38 -24.39
C SER A 72 7.62 29.78 -24.27
N GLU A 73 8.33 30.80 -24.75
CA GLU A 73 7.81 32.16 -24.90
C GLU A 73 6.52 32.19 -25.76
N ASN A 74 6.36 31.22 -26.66
CA ASN A 74 5.20 31.04 -27.52
C ASN A 74 4.26 29.93 -27.00
N MET A 75 3.76 30.09 -25.77
CA MET A 75 2.87 29.15 -25.09
C MET A 75 1.68 28.64 -25.92
N HIS A 76 1.14 29.45 -26.83
CA HIS A 76 0.03 29.04 -27.70
C HIS A 76 0.43 27.94 -28.70
N LEU A 77 1.68 27.91 -29.16
CA LEU A 77 2.20 26.84 -30.03
C LEU A 77 2.35 25.54 -29.25
N ASP A 78 2.83 25.63 -28.00
CA ASP A 78 2.99 24.47 -27.12
C ASP A 78 1.62 23.81 -26.84
N PHE A 79 0.57 24.61 -26.60
CA PHE A 79 -0.78 24.08 -26.44
C PHE A 79 -1.35 23.43 -27.71
N ILE A 80 -1.03 23.96 -28.89
CA ILE A 80 -1.41 23.33 -30.17
C ILE A 80 -0.69 21.98 -30.32
N GLU A 81 0.59 21.91 -29.95
CA GLU A 81 1.34 20.65 -29.97
C GLU A 81 0.77 19.64 -28.96
N PHE A 82 0.37 20.10 -27.77
CA PHE A 82 -0.29 19.25 -26.78
C PHE A 82 -1.62 18.70 -27.30
N GLY A 83 -2.43 19.53 -27.97
CA GLY A 83 -3.67 19.07 -28.62
C GLY A 83 -3.41 17.98 -29.67
N LYS A 84 -2.35 18.13 -30.48
CA LYS A 84 -1.95 17.09 -31.45
C LYS A 84 -1.48 15.80 -30.79
N LYS A 85 -0.80 15.89 -29.65
CA LYS A 85 -0.16 14.75 -28.96
C LYS A 85 -1.12 14.01 -28.02
N TYR A 86 -1.98 14.72 -27.32
CA TYR A 86 -2.84 14.21 -26.26
C TYR A 86 -4.33 14.19 -26.64
N GLY A 87 -4.71 14.85 -27.74
CA GLY A 87 -6.08 14.95 -28.25
C GLY A 87 -6.76 16.26 -27.84
N ASP A 88 -8.03 16.39 -28.21
CA ASP A 88 -8.83 17.61 -28.01
C ASP A 88 -8.99 18.03 -26.54
N ILE A 89 -8.80 17.08 -25.61
CA ILE A 89 -8.87 17.32 -24.16
C ILE A 89 -7.60 16.76 -23.52
N PHE A 90 -6.81 17.63 -22.92
CA PHE A 90 -5.60 17.30 -22.15
C PHE A 90 -5.59 18.02 -20.79
N ARG A 91 -4.81 17.49 -19.85
CA ARG A 91 -4.69 18.02 -18.47
C ARG A 91 -3.68 19.16 -18.37
#